data_AF-A0A942U5U1-F1
#
_entry.id   AF-A0A942U5U1-F1
#
_cell.length_a   1.000
_cell.length_b   1.000
_cell.length_c   1.000
_cell.angle_alpha   90.00
_cell.angle_beta   90.00
_cell.angle_gamma   90.00
#
_symmetry.space_group_name_H-M   'P 1'
#
loop_
_entity.id
_entity.type
_entity.pdbx_description
1 polymer ?
#
loop_
_entity_poly.entity_id
_entity_poly.type
_entity_poly.pdbx_seq_one_letter_code
_entity_poly.pdbx_strand_id
1 'polypeptide(L)' 'MDVHAQQELYLIKRELQQIINELESIASGIGGGFEGIGQEKCASRIYQVADHYRYVSGKLNNIDTSKVTESFAKAHGGAS' A
#
# COMPACT_ATOMS: atom_id res chain seq x y z
N MET A 1 19.50 -10.31 -0.35
CA MET A 1 18.13 -10.55 0.16
C MET A 1 17.69 -11.96 -0.23
N ASP A 2 17.08 -12.70 0.69
CA ASP A 2 16.53 -14.03 0.45
C ASP A 2 15.37 -14.00 -0.58
N VAL A 3 15.20 -15.08 -1.35
CA VAL A 3 14.12 -15.24 -2.35
C VAL A 3 12.75 -15.15 -1.67
N HIS A 4 12.63 -15.67 -0.45
CA HIS A 4 11.40 -15.56 0.33
C HIS A 4 11.05 -14.09 0.64
N ALA A 5 12.01 -13.28 1.05
CA ALA A 5 11.79 -11.86 1.35
C ALA A 5 11.40 -11.04 0.10
N GLN A 6 11.94 -11.38 -1.07
CA GLN A 6 11.51 -10.75 -2.33
C GLN A 6 10.08 -11.12 -2.68
N GLN A 7 9.70 -12.38 -2.47
CA GLN A 7 8.36 -12.87 -2.71
C GLN A 7 7.34 -12.26 -1.73
N GLU A 8 7.68 -12.14 -0.45
CA GLU A 8 6.85 -11.45 0.55
C GLU A 8 6.64 -9.97 0.19
N LEU A 9 7.70 -9.24 -0.18
CA LEU A 9 7.57 -7.86 -0.61
C LEU A 9 6.67 -7.72 -1.84
N TYR A 10 6.77 -8.67 -2.78
CA TYR A 10 5.87 -8.71 -3.94
C TYR A 10 4.41 -8.92 -3.53
N LEU A 11 4.13 -9.85 -2.61
CA LEU A 11 2.78 -10.10 -2.10
C LEU A 11 2.22 -8.87 -1.38
N ILE A 12 3.01 -8.24 -0.51
CA ILE A 12 2.62 -7.01 0.19
C ILE A 12 2.24 -5.89 -0.81
N LYS A 13 3.06 -5.70 -1.86
CA LYS A 13 2.76 -4.71 -2.91
C LYS A 13 1.45 -5.01 -3.61
N ARG A 14 1.20 -6.28 -3.93
CA ARG A 14 -0.02 -6.73 -4.60
C ARG A 14 -1.26 -6.53 -3.72
N GLU A 15 -1.21 -6.96 -2.46
CA GLU A 15 -2.31 -6.80 -1.50
C GLU A 15 -2.61 -5.32 -1.24
N LEU A 16 -1.58 -4.47 -1.08
CA LEU A 16 -1.77 -3.03 -0.93
C LEU A 16 -2.48 -2.41 -2.14
N GLN A 17 -2.14 -2.85 -3.35
CA GLN A 17 -2.83 -2.39 -4.56
C GLN A 17 -4.30 -2.82 -4.59
N GLN A 18 -4.62 -4.02 -4.10
CA GLN A 18 -6.00 -4.49 -3.98
C GLN A 18 -6.80 -3.63 -2.99
N ILE A 19 -6.22 -3.31 -1.82
CA ILE A 19 -6.84 -2.42 -0.83
C ILE A 19 -7.10 -1.03 -1.40
N ILE A 20 -6.14 -0.45 -2.13
CA ILE A 20 -6.30 0.84 -2.80
C ILE A 20 -7.50 0.81 -3.75
N ASN A 21 -7.58 -0.23 -4.60
CA ASN A 21 -8.68 -0.38 -5.56
C ASN A 21 -10.04 -0.55 -4.87
N GLU A 22 -10.09 -1.31 -3.77
CA GLU A 22 -11.32 -1.49 -2.98
C GLU A 22 -11.79 -0.18 -2.35
N LEU A 23 -10.88 0.62 -1.79
CA LEU A 23 -11.20 1.93 -1.23
C LEU A 23 -11.77 2.87 -2.30
N GLU A 24 -11.16 2.90 -3.48
CA GLU A 24 -11.63 3.73 -4.60
C GLU A 24 -13.00 3.30 -5.10
N SER A 25 -13.24 1.98 -5.17
CA SER A 25 -14.53 1.41 -5.52
C SER A 25 -15.62 1.79 -4.52
N ILE A 26 -15.33 1.68 -3.22
CA ILE A 26 -16.24 2.09 -2.14
C ILE A 26 -16.52 3.60 -2.21
N ALA A 27 -15.48 4.42 -2.37
CA ALA A 27 -15.64 5.87 -2.49
C ALA A 27 -16.51 6.26 -3.69
N SER A 28 -16.30 5.62 -4.84
CA SER A 28 -17.11 5.82 -6.05
C SER A 28 -18.56 5.39 -5.82
N GLY A 29 -18.78 4.24 -5.17
CA GLY A 29 -20.12 3.74 -4.84
C GLY A 29 -20.87 4.68 -3.90
N ILE A 30 -20.19 5.26 -2.91
CA ILE A 30 -20.78 6.26 -2.01
C ILE A 30 -21.08 7.58 -2.74
N GLY A 31 -20.15 8.05 -3.57
CA GLY A 31 -20.31 9.33 -4.28
C GLY A 31 -21.43 9.31 -5.33
N GLY A 32 -21.66 8.17 -5.99
CA GLY A 32 -22.65 8.04 -7.06
C GLY A 32 -23.93 7.27 -6.70
N GLY A 33 -23.92 6.45 -5.65
CA GLY A 33 -25.03 5.54 -5.30
C GLY A 33 -25.77 5.85 -4.00
N PHE A 34 -25.20 6.67 -3.12
CA PHE A 34 -25.95 7.25 -2.01
C PHE A 34 -26.53 8.60 -2.45
N GLU A 35 -27.76 8.89 -2.00
CA GLU A 35 -28.41 10.19 -2.20
C GLU A 35 -28.67 10.79 -0.82
N GLY A 36 -27.88 11.80 -0.43
CA GLY A 36 -27.98 12.43 0.89
C GLY A 36 -26.90 13.46 1.20
N ILE A 37 -27.11 14.22 2.28
CA ILE A 37 -26.15 15.22 2.75
C ILE A 37 -24.92 14.50 3.32
N GLY A 38 -23.75 14.76 2.73
CA GLY A 38 -22.46 14.29 3.24
C GLY A 38 -21.81 13.15 2.45
N GLN A 39 -22.44 12.63 1.40
CA GLN A 39 -21.86 11.59 0.53
C GLN A 39 -20.53 12.03 -0.08
N GLU A 40 -20.45 13.27 -0.57
CA GLU A 40 -19.23 13.85 -1.15
C GLU A 40 -18.09 13.88 -0.13
N LYS A 41 -18.42 14.29 1.11
CA LYS A 41 -17.44 14.37 2.19
C LYS A 41 -16.96 12.99 2.62
N CYS A 42 -17.86 12.01 2.69
CA CYS A 42 -17.52 10.62 2.99
C CYS A 42 -16.61 10.02 1.90
N ALA A 43 -17.02 10.11 0.62
CA ALA A 43 -16.22 9.66 -0.51
C ALA A 43 -14.84 10.34 -0.55
N SER A 44 -14.79 11.66 -0.33
CA SER A 44 -13.54 12.42 -0.26
C SER A 44 -12.60 11.92 0.84
N ARG A 45 -13.12 11.58 2.03
CA ARG A 45 -12.28 11.00 3.10
C ARG A 45 -11.72 9.64 2.74
N ILE A 46 -12.48 8.80 2.04
CA ILE A 46 -12.00 7.49 1.59
C ILE A 46 -10.92 7.66 0.52
N TYR A 47 -11.09 8.59 -0.43
CA TYR A 47 -10.05 8.92 -1.40
C TYR A 47 -8.76 9.41 -0.74
N GLN A 48 -8.85 10.22 0.33
CA GLN A 48 -7.66 10.65 1.08
C GLN A 48 -6.89 9.47 1.70
N VAL A 49 -7.60 8.45 2.17
CA VAL A 49 -6.97 7.22 2.70
C VAL A 49 -6.33 6.42 1.56
N ALA A 50 -7.00 6.29 0.41
CA ALA A 50 -6.44 5.64 -0.77
C ALA A 50 -5.16 6.36 -1.25
N ASP A 51 -5.13 7.69 -1.26
CA ASP A 51 -3.95 8.50 -1.60
C ASP A 51 -2.78 8.24 -0.66
N HIS A 52 -3.05 8.11 0.65
CA HIS A 52 -2.02 7.74 1.61
C HIS A 52 -1.41 6.37 1.28
N TYR A 53 -2.23 5.38 0.93
CA TYR A 53 -1.74 4.07 0.54
C TYR A 53 -1.01 4.07 -0.80
N ARG A 54 -1.41 4.91 -1.77
CA ARG A 54 -0.64 5.13 -3.01
C ARG A 54 0.75 5.68 -2.71
N TYR A 55 0.86 6.62 -1.77
CA TYR A 55 2.17 7.11 -1.31
C TYR A 55 3.03 5.98 -0.72
N VAL A 56 2.45 5.15 0.15
CA VAL A 56 3.15 3.98 0.73
C VAL A 56 3.57 2.99 -0.37
N SER A 57 2.70 2.69 -1.33
CA SER A 57 3.01 1.83 -2.49
C SER A 57 4.19 2.40 -3.28
N GLY A 58 4.23 3.71 -3.49
CA GLY A 58 5.37 4.40 -4.09
C GLY A 58 6.67 4.20 -3.30
N LYS A 59 6.62 4.24 -1.96
CA LYS A 59 7.80 3.94 -1.13
C LYS A 59 8.24 2.49 -1.24
N LEU A 60 7.31 1.53 -1.22
CA LEU A 60 7.62 0.10 -1.37
C LEU A 60 8.23 -0.21 -2.74
N ASN A 61 7.76 0.45 -3.80
CA ASN A 61 8.30 0.27 -5.15
C ASN A 61 9.71 0.84 -5.32
N ASN A 62 10.08 1.82 -4.50
CA ASN A 62 11.43 2.40 -4.47
C ASN A 62 12.41 1.61 -3.58
N ILE A 63 11.99 0.51 -2.95
CA ILE A 63 12.90 -0.35 -2.19
C ILE A 63 13.84 -1.04 -3.16
N ASP A 64 15.12 -0.69 -3.06
CA ASP A 64 16.20 -1.37 -3.76
C ASP A 64 16.60 -2.63 -2.98
N THR A 65 16.00 -3.75 -3.34
CA THR A 65 16.24 -5.06 -2.70
C THR A 65 17.66 -5.59 -2.95
N SER A 66 18.39 -5.05 -3.93
CA SER A 66 19.78 -5.44 -4.22
C SER A 66 20.77 -4.87 -3.20
N LYS A 67 20.41 -3.77 -2.53
CA LYS A 67 21.25 -3.11 -1.51
C LYS A 67 21.19 -3.78 -0.13
N VAL A 68 20.27 -4.71 0.07
CA VAL A 68 20.19 -5.51 1.30
C VAL A 68 21.24 -6.62 1.22
N THR A 69 22.47 -6.25 1.60
CA THR A 69 23.61 -7.15 1.78
C THR A 69 23.51 -7.88 3.12
N GLU A 70 24.12 -9.06 3.23
CA GLU A 70 24.23 -9.77 4.53
C GLU A 70 24.87 -8.90 5.61
N SER A 71 25.85 -8.07 5.25
CA SER A 71 26.47 -7.09 6.16
C SER A 71 25.48 -6.05 6.68
N PHE A 72 24.56 -5.58 5.82
CA PHE A 72 23.52 -4.64 6.25
C PHE A 72 22.52 -5.31 7.19
N ALA A 73 22.11 -6.55 6.89
CA ALA A 73 21.21 -7.35 7.73
C ALA A 73 21.84 -7.67 9.10
N LYS A 74 23.11 -8.07 9.14
CA LYS A 74 23.86 -8.30 10.39
C LYS A 74 24.01 -7.03 11.23
N ALA A 75 24.28 -5.89 10.61
CA ALA A 75 24.44 -4.61 11.31
C ALA A 75 23.13 -4.07 11.92
N HIS A 76 21.97 -4.55 11.46
CA HIS A 76 20.65 -4.05 11.85
C HIS A 76 19.73 -5.14 12.40
N GLY A 77 20.29 -6.23 12.94
CA GLY A 77 19.58 -7.22 13.77
C GLY A 77 18.81 -8.31 13.01
N GLY A 78 19.04 -8.48 11.70
CA GLY A 78 18.31 -9.41 10.84
C GLY A 78 18.94 -10.80 10.65
N ALA A 79 19.96 -11.18 11.42
CA ALA A 79 20.60 -12.49 11.30
C ALA A 79 20.42 -13.30 12.59
N SER A 80 19.53 -14.30 12.54
CA SER A 80 19.62 -15.53 13.36
C SER A 80 20.10 -16.65 12.45
#